data_AF-A0A0L8V4Z6-F1
#
_entry.id   AF-A0A0L8V4Z6-F1
#
_cell.length_a   1.000
_cell.length_b   1.000
_cell.length_c   1.000
_cell.angle_alpha   90.00
_cell.angle_beta   90.00
_cell.angle_gamma   90.00
#
_symmetry.space_group_name_H-M   'P 1'
#
loop_
_entity.id
_entity.type
_entity.pdbx_description
1 polymer ?
#
loop_
_entity_poly.entity_id
_entity_poly.type
_entity_poly.pdbx_seq_one_letter_code
_entity_poly.pdbx_strand_id
1 'polypeptide(L)' 'MAEILLARYDLFVSKRMLTHLTTNLSASELETIYGNRIRSRMREMFNLVAFDKDAKDKRR' A
#
# COMPACT_ATOMS: atom_id res chain seq x y z
N MET A 1 11.47 0.09 -3.67
CA MET A 1 10.15 0.19 -2.98
C MET A 1 9.65 -1.16 -2.47
N ALA A 2 9.73 -2.23 -3.28
CA ALA A 2 9.31 -3.58 -2.88
C ALA A 2 9.88 -4.06 -1.52
N GLU A 3 11.20 -3.96 -1.34
CA GLU A 3 11.87 -4.37 -0.10
C GLU A 3 11.42 -3.55 1.12
N ILE A 4 11.18 -2.25 0.93
CA ILE A 4 10.65 -1.38 1.99
C ILE A 4 9.26 -1.86 2.41
N LEU A 5 8.38 -2.18 1.46
CA LEU A 5 7.04 -2.67 1.77
C LEU A 5 7.07 -4.00 2.52
N LEU A 6 7.97 -4.91 2.15
CA LEU A 6 8.17 -6.18 2.87
C LEU A 6 8.71 -5.96 4.28
N ALA A 7 9.72 -5.10 4.44
CA ALA A 7 10.24 -4.77 5.77
C ALA A 7 9.17 -4.10 6.65
N ARG A 8 8.29 -3.25 6.08
CA ARG A 8 7.15 -2.66 6.79
C ARG A 8 6.10 -3.71 7.17
N TYR A 9 5.88 -4.72 6.33
CA TYR A 9 5.02 -5.86 6.67
C TYR A 9 5.56 -6.63 7.87
N ASP A 10 6.86 -6.92 7.90
CA ASP A 10 7.47 -7.65 9.02
C ASP A 10 7.31 -6.88 10.34
N LEU A 11 7.46 -5.55 10.31
CA LEU A 11 7.20 -4.68 11.46
C LEU A 11 5.71 -4.59 11.85
N PHE A 12 4.80 -4.64 10.87
CA PHE A 12 3.37 -4.71 11.12
C PHE A 12 2.99 -6.00 11.84
N VAL A 13 3.51 -7.16 11.40
CA VAL A 13 3.22 -8.45 12.02
C VAL A 13 3.84 -8.56 13.40
N SER A 14 5.14 -8.22 13.53
CA SER A 14 5.88 -8.41 14.78
C SER A 14 5.58 -7.35 15.85
N LYS A 15 5.32 -6.10 15.45
CA LYS A 15 5.23 -4.96 16.38
C LYS A 15 3.92 -4.18 16.26
N ARG A 16 2.97 -4.63 15.42
CA ARG A 16 1.72 -3.90 15.12
C ARG A 16 1.98 -2.47 14.62
N MET A 17 3.12 -2.25 13.98
CA MET A 17 3.49 -0.93 13.47
C MET A 17 2.62 -0.56 12.28
N LEU A 18 1.74 0.44 12.46
CA LEU A 18 0.89 0.94 11.38
C LEU A 18 1.73 1.68 10.34
N THR A 19 1.39 1.47 9.08
CA THR A 19 2.01 2.14 7.93
C THR A 19 0.91 2.77 7.10
N HIS A 20 1.15 3.99 6.63
CA HIS A 20 0.27 4.69 5.69
C HIS A 20 1.08 5.01 4.45
N LEU A 21 0.47 4.84 3.27
CA LEU A 21 1.13 5.03 1.98
C LEU A 21 0.12 5.55 0.97
N THR A 22 0.60 6.41 0.07
CA THR A 22 -0.13 6.86 -1.12
C THR A 22 0.64 6.40 -2.36
N THR A 23 -0.10 6.11 -3.43
CA THR A 23 0.48 5.72 -4.72
C THR A 23 -0.49 6.08 -5.83
N ASN A 24 0.06 6.37 -7.01
CA ASN A 24 -0.73 6.57 -8.23
C ASN A 24 -1.01 5.25 -8.97
N LEU A 25 -0.57 4.12 -8.40
CA LEU A 25 -0.72 2.78 -8.98
C LEU A 25 -1.96 2.08 -8.43
N SER A 26 -2.70 1.43 -9.31
CA SER A 26 -3.78 0.50 -8.96
C SER A 26 -3.23 -0.81 -8.37
N ALA A 27 -4.12 -1.60 -7.76
CA ALA A 27 -3.77 -2.91 -7.21
C ALA A 27 -3.20 -3.87 -8.27
N SER A 28 -3.71 -3.82 -9.50
CA SER A 28 -3.25 -4.65 -10.62
C SER A 28 -1.87 -4.23 -11.13
N GLU A 29 -1.61 -2.93 -11.18
CA GLU A 29 -0.29 -2.40 -11.55
C GLU A 29 0.76 -2.74 -10.48
N LEU A 30 0.40 -2.63 -9.20
CA LEU A 30 1.26 -3.05 -8.09
C LEU A 30 1.62 -4.54 -8.18
N GLU A 31 0.67 -5.40 -8.53
CA GLU A 31 0.92 -6.83 -8.76
C GLU A 31 1.85 -7.07 -9.94
N THR A 32 1.65 -6.34 -11.04
CA THR A 32 2.47 -6.47 -12.25
C THR A 32 3.91 -6.03 -11.99
N ILE A 33 4.11 -4.96 -11.23
CA ILE A 33 5.43 -4.38 -10.96
C ILE A 33 6.18 -5.12 -9.84
N TYR A 34 5.49 -5.45 -8.74
CA TYR A 34 6.12 -5.99 -7.53
C TYR A 34 5.79 -7.44 -7.23
N GLY A 35 4.92 -8.06 -8.03
CA GLY A 35 4.50 -9.44 -7.88
C GLY A 35 3.36 -9.65 -6.87
N ASN A 36 2.72 -10.81 -7.00
CA ASN A 36 1.56 -11.19 -6.18
C ASN A 36 1.86 -11.23 -4.67
N ARG A 37 3.10 -11.55 -4.26
CA ARG A 37 3.50 -11.55 -2.85
C ARG A 37 3.27 -10.18 -2.22
N ILE A 38 3.76 -9.11 -2.85
CA ILE A 38 3.59 -7.75 -2.31
C ILE A 38 2.11 -7.37 -2.31
N ARG A 39 1.37 -7.67 -3.38
CA ARG A 39 -0.07 -7.41 -3.43
C ARG A 39 -0.82 -8.05 -2.26
N SER A 40 -0.51 -9.32 -1.95
CA SER A 40 -1.12 -10.03 -0.82
C SER A 40 -0.82 -9.35 0.51
N ARG A 41 0.44 -8.98 0.75
CA ARG A 41 0.84 -8.29 1.99
C ARG A 41 0.20 -6.92 2.13
N MET A 42 0.09 -6.17 1.03
CA MET A 42 -0.60 -4.88 1.04
C MET A 42 -2.09 -5.02 1.37
N ARG A 43 -2.76 -6.07 0.90
CA ARG A 43 -4.16 -6.36 1.28
C ARG A 43 -4.34 -6.68 2.76
N GLU A 44 -3.33 -7.27 3.40
CA GLU A 44 -3.36 -7.54 4.84
C GLU A 44 -3.06 -6.30 5.69
N MET A 45 -2.17 -5.41 5.20
CA MET A 45 -1.71 -4.24 5.96
C MET A 45 -2.61 -3.03 5.86
N PHE A 46 -3.30 -2.85 4.73
CA PHE A 46 -3.92 -1.57 4.38
C PHE A 46 -5.41 -1.69 4.15
N ASN A 47 -6.13 -0.66 4.58
CA ASN A 47 -7.45 -0.34 4.06
C ASN A 47 -7.27 0.49 2.78
N LEU A 48 -7.73 -0.04 1.64
CA LEU A 48 -7.63 0.66 0.37
C LEU A 48 -8.67 1.79 0.33
N VAL A 49 -8.18 3.02 0.18
CA VAL A 49 -9.02 4.20 -0.08
C VAL A 49 -8.65 4.74 -1.45
N ALA A 50 -9.59 4.71 -2.39
CA ALA A 50 -9.42 5.26 -3.72
C ALA A 50 -10.00 6.67 -3.78
N PHE A 51 -9.31 7.55 -4.48
CA PHE A 51 -9.79 8.90 -4.78
C PHE A 51 -10.01 9.03 -6.28
N ASP A 52 -11.02 9.79 -6.66
CA ASP A 52 -11.19 10.21 -8.05
C ASP A 52 -10.01 11.10 -8.47
N LYS A 53 -9.63 11.04 -9.75
CA LYS A 53 -8.55 11.86 -10.31
C LYS A 53 -8.81 13.36 -10.14
N ASP A 54 -10.09 13.76 -10.12
CA ASP A 54 -10.53 15.16 -9.99
C ASP A 54 -10.88 15.51 -8.54
N ALA A 55 -10.55 14.64 -7.58
CA ALA A 55 -10.80 14.88 -6.17
C ALA A 55 -10.01 16.10 -5.66
N LYS A 56 -10.74 17.08 -5.10
CA LYS A 56 -10.15 18.27 -4.47
C LYS A 56 -9.27 17.89 -3.28
N ASP A 57 -8.20 18.66 -3.05
CA ASP A 57 -7.32 18.51 -1.89
C ASP A 57 -8.13 18.55 -0.59
N LYS A 58 -7.99 17.50 0.23
CA LYS A 58 -8.72 17.30 1.49
C LYS A 58 -8.03 17.91 2.71
N ARG A 59 -6.87 18.54 2.51
CA ARG A 59 -6.11 19.26 3.55
C ARG A 59 -6.49 20.74 3.64
N ARG A 60 -7.35 21.22 2.74
CA ARG A 60 -7.88 22.58 2.71
C ARG A 60 -9.30 22.64 3.21
#